data_AF-A0A1F6RYD7-F1
#
_entry.id   AF-A0A1F6RYD7-F1
#
_cell.length_a   1.000
_cell.length_b   1.000
_cell.length_c   1.000
_cell.angle_alpha   90.00
_cell.angle_beta   90.00
_cell.angle_gamma   90.00
#
_symmetry.space_group_name_H-M   'P 1'
#
loop_
_entity.id
_entity.type
_entity.pdbx_description
1 polymer ?
#
loop_
_entity_poly.entity_id
_entity_poly.type
_entity_poly.pdbx_seq_one_letter_code
_entity_poly.pdbx_strand_id
1 'polypeptide(L)'
;MVSDRLINKEDSAAISKFASELSTISKKLEATGDKKAIDGLRQVAKQFASDQAGFEDFMKSVDKLDKADYKAVFSTIDKMADKGLKVDKWMDTFSSISDEEPKKELLEVTNQILKDDKAGAIVQKETLNKLITSINEIQNGDAKDKDDKIEDLLNIASQSKSLPEMKAAIDQYNKSISIK
;
A
#
# COMPACT_ATOMS: atom_id res chain seq x y z
N MET A 1 33.21 5.57 -31.67
CA MET A 1 33.73 4.72 -30.59
C MET A 1 32.79 4.83 -29.41
N VAL A 2 32.36 3.68 -28.92
CA VAL A 2 31.26 3.48 -27.98
C VAL A 2 31.64 4.08 -26.63
N SER A 3 30.87 5.05 -26.16
CA SER A 3 30.93 5.47 -24.77
C SER A 3 30.10 4.47 -23.97
N ASP A 4 30.62 3.25 -23.84
CA ASP A 4 30.08 2.23 -22.95
C ASP A 4 30.23 2.76 -21.52
N ARG A 5 29.16 3.40 -21.04
CA ARG A 5 28.97 3.66 -19.62
C ARG A 5 29.01 2.31 -18.94
N LEU A 6 30.12 2.04 -18.26
CA LEU A 6 30.31 0.94 -17.33
C LEU A 6 29.10 0.91 -16.38
N ILE A 7 28.11 0.07 -16.69
CA ILE A 7 27.17 -0.41 -15.69
C ILE A 7 28.06 -1.15 -14.69
N ASN A 8 28.17 -0.62 -13.47
CA ASN A 8 29.02 -1.20 -12.45
C ASN A 8 28.56 -2.65 -12.21
N LYS A 9 29.47 -3.61 -12.07
CA LYS A 9 29.08 -5.04 -11.93
C LYS A 9 28.13 -5.28 -10.75
N GLU A 10 28.24 -4.46 -9.70
CA GLU A 10 27.34 -4.45 -8.54
C GLU A 10 25.93 -3.98 -8.92
N ASP A 11 25.81 -2.92 -9.74
CA ASP A 11 24.53 -2.46 -10.28
C ASP A 11 23.89 -3.54 -11.17
N SER A 12 24.69 -4.24 -11.99
CA SER A 12 24.21 -5.33 -12.83
C SER A 12 23.67 -6.52 -12.03
N ALA A 13 24.30 -6.87 -10.91
CA ALA A 13 23.87 -7.96 -10.03
C ALA A 13 22.59 -7.58 -9.27
N ALA A 14 22.51 -6.36 -8.74
CA ALA A 14 21.34 -5.81 -8.08
C ALA A 14 20.12 -5.78 -9.02
N ILE A 15 20.29 -5.24 -10.24
CA ILE A 15 19.25 -5.23 -11.28
C ILE A 15 18.80 -6.65 -11.63
N SER A 16 19.73 -7.59 -11.75
CA SER A 16 19.41 -8.99 -12.07
C SER A 16 18.62 -9.67 -10.94
N LYS A 17 18.95 -9.40 -9.68
CA LYS A 17 18.21 -9.92 -8.52
C LYS A 17 16.79 -9.37 -8.48
N PHE A 18 16.64 -8.04 -8.60
CA PHE A 18 15.34 -7.37 -8.65
C PHE A 18 14.45 -7.89 -9.79
N ALA A 19 15.00 -8.03 -11.00
CA ALA A 19 14.26 -8.56 -12.14
C ALA A 19 13.84 -10.03 -11.94
N SER A 20 14.67 -10.85 -11.29
CA SER A 20 14.36 -12.25 -10.99
C SER A 20 13.24 -12.39 -9.95
N GLU A 21 13.25 -11.54 -8.93
CA GLU A 21 12.18 -11.46 -7.92
C GLU A 21 10.86 -11.03 -8.54
N LEU A 22 10.86 -9.97 -9.35
CA LEU A 22 9.68 -9.55 -10.12
C LEU A 22 9.16 -10.66 -11.03
N SER A 23 10.05 -11.40 -11.72
CA SER A 23 9.63 -12.54 -12.56
C SER A 23 8.97 -13.64 -11.74
N THR A 24 9.49 -13.91 -10.54
CA THR A 24 8.93 -14.91 -9.62
C THR A 24 7.53 -14.50 -9.16
N ILE A 25 7.35 -13.23 -8.78
CA ILE A 25 6.05 -12.68 -8.38
C ILE A 25 5.07 -12.70 -9.56
N SER A 26 5.51 -12.30 -10.77
CA SER A 26 4.68 -12.33 -11.97
C SER A 26 4.10 -13.72 -12.23
N LYS A 27 4.93 -14.77 -12.14
CA LYS A 27 4.48 -16.16 -12.30
C LYS A 27 3.46 -16.58 -11.23
N LYS A 28 3.69 -16.19 -9.96
CA LYS A 28 2.73 -16.45 -8.87
C LYS A 28 1.38 -15.79 -9.15
N LEU A 29 1.38 -14.54 -9.62
CA LEU A 29 0.18 -13.77 -9.91
C LEU A 29 -0.52 -14.26 -11.20
N GLU A 30 0.22 -14.62 -12.24
CA GLU A 30 -0.31 -15.18 -13.50
C GLU A 30 -1.10 -16.47 -13.24
N ALA A 31 -0.61 -17.32 -12.33
CA ALA A 31 -1.31 -18.54 -11.90
C ALA A 31 -2.68 -18.27 -11.24
N THR A 32 -2.98 -17.01 -10.87
CA THR A 32 -4.28 -16.61 -10.32
C THR A 32 -5.26 -16.08 -11.36
N GLY A 33 -4.81 -15.84 -12.60
CA GLY A 33 -5.62 -15.31 -13.70
C GLY A 33 -6.01 -13.82 -13.58
N ASP A 34 -5.49 -13.09 -12.60
CA ASP A 34 -5.83 -11.67 -12.40
C ASP A 34 -4.85 -10.73 -13.09
N LYS A 35 -5.33 -10.15 -14.19
CA LYS A 35 -4.56 -9.19 -14.98
C LYS A 35 -4.24 -7.91 -14.18
N LYS A 36 -5.14 -7.47 -13.29
CA LYS A 36 -4.92 -6.26 -12.48
C LYS A 36 -3.79 -6.44 -11.48
N ALA A 37 -3.63 -7.64 -10.93
CA ALA A 37 -2.51 -7.93 -10.06
C ALA A 37 -1.17 -7.82 -10.82
N ILE A 38 -1.12 -8.26 -12.08
CA ILE A 38 0.08 -8.12 -12.92
C ILE A 38 0.35 -6.66 -13.26
N ASP A 39 -0.67 -5.88 -13.59
CA ASP A 39 -0.52 -4.44 -13.83
C ASP A 39 -0.08 -3.70 -12.57
N GLY A 40 -0.60 -4.08 -11.40
CA GLY A 40 -0.16 -3.61 -10.10
C GLY A 40 1.31 -3.91 -9.82
N LEU A 41 1.78 -5.13 -10.11
CA LEU A 41 3.20 -5.48 -10.02
C LEU A 41 4.08 -4.56 -10.88
N ARG A 42 3.59 -4.15 -12.06
CA ARG A 42 4.32 -3.19 -12.90
C ARG A 42 4.39 -1.81 -12.25
N GLN A 43 3.37 -1.39 -11.50
CA GLN A 43 3.43 -0.14 -10.73
C GLN A 43 4.42 -0.24 -9.57
N VAL A 44 4.44 -1.37 -8.85
CA VAL A 44 5.45 -1.66 -7.82
C VAL A 44 6.86 -1.59 -8.42
N ALA A 45 7.09 -2.25 -9.54
CA ALA A 45 8.38 -2.26 -10.23
C ALA A 45 8.82 -0.84 -10.64
N LYS A 46 7.90 0.01 -11.11
CA LYS A 46 8.19 1.41 -11.43
C LYS A 46 8.57 2.22 -10.19
N GLN A 47 7.87 2.02 -9.08
CA GLN A 47 8.14 2.73 -7.84
C GLN A 47 9.53 2.42 -7.29
N PHE A 48 9.90 1.13 -7.29
CA PHE A 48 11.15 0.67 -6.68
C PHE A 48 12.30 0.43 -7.67
N ALA A 49 12.18 0.91 -8.90
CA ALA A 49 13.21 0.73 -9.93
C ALA A 49 14.60 1.23 -9.50
N SER A 50 14.65 2.19 -8.57
CA SER A 50 15.89 2.74 -7.98
C SER A 50 16.01 2.52 -6.47
N ASP A 51 15.11 1.73 -5.85
CA ASP A 51 15.10 1.47 -4.40
C ASP A 51 14.82 0.00 -4.10
N GLN A 52 15.85 -0.82 -4.25
CA GLN A 52 15.75 -2.26 -4.00
C GLN A 52 15.47 -2.58 -2.52
N ALA A 53 16.02 -1.80 -1.59
CA ALA A 53 15.82 -2.04 -0.17
C ALA A 53 14.34 -1.84 0.21
N GLY A 54 13.73 -0.75 -0.26
CA GLY A 54 12.29 -0.51 -0.10
C GLY A 54 11.44 -1.61 -0.73
N PHE A 55 11.83 -2.12 -1.91
CA PHE A 55 11.14 -3.27 -2.52
C PHE A 55 11.20 -4.53 -1.66
N GLU A 56 12.39 -4.88 -1.15
CA GLU A 56 12.56 -6.08 -0.33
C GLU A 56 11.74 -5.99 0.96
N ASP A 57 11.68 -4.81 1.59
CA ASP A 57 10.88 -4.60 2.80
C ASP A 57 9.37 -4.62 2.51
N PHE A 58 8.94 -4.03 1.40
CA PHE A 58 7.57 -4.14 0.92
C PHE A 58 7.20 -5.62 0.68
N MET A 59 8.03 -6.37 -0.04
CA MET A 59 7.75 -7.77 -0.34
C MET A 59 7.76 -8.66 0.91
N LYS A 60 8.64 -8.42 1.88
CA LYS A 60 8.57 -9.11 3.19
C LYS A 60 7.25 -8.88 3.91
N SER A 61 6.67 -7.68 3.77
CA SER A 61 5.37 -7.36 4.38
C SER A 61 4.21 -8.07 3.67
N VAL A 62 4.31 -8.23 2.35
CA VAL A 62 3.27 -8.84 1.49
C VAL A 62 3.34 -10.37 1.48
N ASP A 63 4.53 -10.96 1.50
CA ASP A 63 4.74 -12.42 1.45
C ASP A 63 4.21 -13.16 2.71
N LYS A 64 3.93 -12.44 3.79
CA LYS A 64 3.31 -13.00 5.01
C LYS A 64 1.80 -13.20 4.87
N LEU A 65 1.17 -12.56 3.89
CA LEU A 65 -0.27 -12.63 3.68
C LEU A 65 -0.65 -13.96 3.03
N ASP A 66 -1.92 -14.34 3.18
CA ASP A 66 -2.45 -15.46 2.45
C ASP A 66 -2.52 -15.18 0.93
N LYS A 67 -2.81 -16.21 0.13
CA LYS A 67 -2.81 -16.11 -1.33
C LYS A 67 -3.85 -15.10 -1.86
N ALA A 68 -4.99 -14.94 -1.19
CA ALA A 68 -6.04 -14.03 -1.63
C ALA A 68 -5.63 -12.58 -1.37
N ASP A 69 -5.12 -12.30 -0.17
CA ASP A 69 -4.69 -10.97 0.26
C ASP A 69 -3.43 -10.53 -0.47
N TYR A 70 -2.46 -11.44 -0.65
CA TYR A 70 -1.26 -11.22 -1.47
C TYR A 70 -1.62 -10.66 -2.84
N LYS A 71 -2.56 -11.32 -3.54
CA LYS A 71 -3.04 -10.89 -4.85
C LYS A 71 -3.80 -9.56 -4.75
N ALA A 72 -4.65 -9.41 -3.74
CA ALA A 72 -5.47 -8.22 -3.56
C ALA A 72 -4.61 -6.96 -3.34
N VAL A 73 -3.44 -7.05 -2.71
CA VAL A 73 -2.48 -5.94 -2.61
C VAL A 73 -2.13 -5.39 -4.00
N PHE A 74 -1.66 -6.24 -4.91
CA PHE A 74 -1.28 -5.79 -6.25
C PHE A 74 -2.47 -5.27 -7.05
N SER A 75 -3.63 -5.94 -7.01
CA SER A 75 -4.84 -5.45 -7.68
C SER A 75 -5.36 -4.13 -7.09
N THR A 76 -5.04 -3.83 -5.84
CA THR A 76 -5.37 -2.55 -5.20
C THR A 76 -4.43 -1.45 -5.67
N ILE A 77 -3.12 -1.73 -5.74
CA ILE A 77 -2.11 -0.83 -6.28
C ILE A 77 -2.44 -0.39 -7.70
N ASP A 78 -2.86 -1.32 -8.56
CA ASP A 78 -3.31 -1.03 -9.92
C ASP A 78 -4.47 -0.02 -9.94
N LYS A 79 -5.54 -0.31 -9.19
CA LYS A 79 -6.71 0.57 -9.08
C LYS A 79 -6.35 1.96 -8.53
N MET A 80 -5.41 2.03 -7.59
CA MET A 80 -4.93 3.29 -7.05
C MET A 80 -4.20 4.11 -8.12
N ALA A 81 -3.30 3.46 -8.88
CA ALA A 81 -2.58 4.09 -9.97
C ALA A 81 -3.55 4.60 -11.05
N ASP A 82 -4.54 3.79 -11.46
CA ASP A 82 -5.57 4.16 -12.42
C ASP A 82 -6.38 5.40 -11.99
N LYS A 83 -6.60 5.56 -10.69
CA LYS A 83 -7.31 6.70 -10.09
C LYS A 83 -6.39 7.89 -9.78
N GLY A 84 -5.10 7.83 -10.15
CA GLY A 84 -4.14 8.91 -9.92
C GLY A 84 -3.82 9.14 -8.43
N LEU A 85 -3.94 8.09 -7.62
CA LEU A 85 -3.64 8.10 -6.19
C LEU A 85 -2.16 7.81 -5.94
N LYS A 86 -1.65 8.27 -4.79
CA LYS A 86 -0.25 8.10 -4.40
C LYS A 86 -0.01 6.68 -3.89
N VAL A 87 0.47 5.82 -4.78
CA VAL A 87 0.77 4.40 -4.50
C VAL A 87 1.96 4.26 -3.56
N ASP A 88 3.00 5.08 -3.75
CA ASP A 88 4.22 5.13 -2.93
C ASP A 88 3.91 5.21 -1.44
N LYS A 89 3.17 6.25 -1.03
CA LYS A 89 2.83 6.48 0.38
C LYS A 89 2.00 5.35 0.99
N TRP A 90 1.12 4.76 0.19
CA TRP A 90 0.29 3.66 0.66
C TRP A 90 1.11 2.40 0.89
N MET A 91 2.06 2.09 0.00
CA MET A 91 2.97 0.95 0.18
C MET A 91 3.85 1.13 1.41
N ASP A 92 4.40 2.33 1.63
CA ASP A 92 5.18 2.64 2.83
C ASP A 92 4.36 2.44 4.11
N THR A 93 3.14 2.97 4.15
CA THR A 93 2.23 2.79 5.28
C THR A 93 1.85 1.33 5.48
N PHE A 94 1.53 0.60 4.41
CA PHE A 94 1.21 -0.83 4.45
C PHE A 94 2.36 -1.66 5.04
N SER A 95 3.60 -1.36 4.66
CA SER A 95 4.79 -2.05 5.15
C SER A 95 5.16 -1.68 6.59
N SER A 96 4.76 -0.50 7.06
CA SER A 96 5.02 -0.05 8.43
C SER A 96 4.16 -0.76 9.50
N ILE A 97 2.99 -1.27 9.10
CA ILE A 97 2.12 -2.03 10.01
C ILE A 97 2.80 -3.37 10.30
N SER A 98 2.93 -3.75 11.57
CA SER A 98 3.59 -5.01 11.92
C SER A 98 2.63 -6.19 11.76
N ASP A 99 1.43 -6.04 12.33
CA ASP A 99 0.44 -7.09 12.44
C ASP A 99 -0.31 -7.36 11.13
N GLU A 100 -0.79 -8.59 10.98
CA GLU A 100 -1.45 -9.05 9.76
C GLU A 100 -2.89 -8.54 9.67
N GLU A 101 -3.63 -8.49 10.79
CA GLU A 101 -5.04 -8.07 10.79
C GLU A 101 -5.21 -6.60 10.38
N PRO A 102 -4.46 -5.62 10.94
CA PRO A 102 -4.61 -4.23 10.52
C PRO A 102 -4.12 -3.99 9.08
N LYS A 103 -3.25 -4.86 8.53
CA LYS A 103 -2.91 -4.83 7.10
C LYS A 103 -4.09 -5.24 6.22
N LYS A 104 -4.78 -6.31 6.60
CA LYS A 104 -5.98 -6.77 5.88
C LYS A 104 -7.07 -5.71 5.93
N GLU A 105 -7.34 -5.15 7.10
CA GLU A 105 -8.30 -4.08 7.26
C GLU A 105 -7.91 -2.83 6.44
N LEU A 106 -6.63 -2.43 6.41
CA LEU A 106 -6.16 -1.34 5.56
C LEU A 106 -6.43 -1.63 4.08
N LEU A 107 -6.17 -2.86 3.62
CA LEU A 107 -6.44 -3.29 2.25
C LEU A 107 -7.94 -3.23 1.93
N GLU A 108 -8.80 -3.65 2.85
CA GLU A 108 -10.25 -3.61 2.72
C GLU A 108 -10.79 -2.18 2.66
N VAL A 109 -10.41 -1.33 3.62
CA VAL A 109 -10.82 0.08 3.68
C VAL A 109 -10.32 0.83 2.44
N THR A 110 -9.08 0.57 2.00
CA THR A 110 -8.56 1.14 0.75
C THR A 110 -9.44 0.72 -0.43
N ASN A 111 -9.81 -0.55 -0.54
CA ASN A 111 -10.71 -1.01 -1.60
C ASN A 111 -12.12 -0.41 -1.50
N GLN A 112 -12.64 -0.18 -0.29
CA GLN A 112 -13.92 0.51 -0.08
C GLN A 112 -13.86 1.94 -0.63
N ILE A 113 -12.78 2.67 -0.35
CA ILE A 113 -12.55 4.03 -0.88
C ILE A 113 -12.53 4.00 -2.42
N LEU A 114 -11.78 3.06 -3.00
CA LEU A 114 -11.63 2.97 -4.46
C LEU A 114 -12.93 2.57 -5.18
N LYS A 115 -13.83 1.83 -4.52
CA LYS A 115 -15.11 1.37 -5.10
C LYS A 115 -16.21 2.42 -5.07
N ASP A 116 -16.08 3.49 -4.27
CA ASP A 116 -17.12 4.54 -4.20
C ASP A 116 -16.99 5.52 -5.38
N ASP A 117 -17.40 5.07 -6.57
CA ASP A 117 -17.36 5.88 -7.79
C ASP A 117 -18.32 7.08 -7.76
N LYS A 118 -19.26 7.14 -6.81
CA LYS A 118 -20.19 8.27 -6.66
C LYS A 118 -19.53 9.51 -6.08
N ALA A 119 -18.54 9.33 -5.20
CA ALA A 119 -17.83 10.43 -4.56
C ALA A 119 -16.84 11.16 -5.50
N GLY A 120 -16.45 10.52 -6.60
CA GLY A 120 -15.47 11.04 -7.56
C GLY A 120 -14.02 10.96 -7.07
N ALA A 121 -13.06 11.04 -7.99
CA ALA A 121 -11.64 10.79 -7.72
C ALA A 121 -11.03 11.76 -6.69
N ILE A 122 -11.50 13.02 -6.64
CA ILE A 122 -11.00 14.01 -5.67
C ILE A 122 -11.31 13.57 -4.24
N VAL A 123 -12.56 13.17 -3.97
CA VAL A 123 -12.96 12.74 -2.61
C VAL A 123 -12.27 11.43 -2.23
N GLN A 124 -12.17 10.48 -3.16
CA GLN A 124 -11.39 9.24 -2.96
C GLN A 124 -9.95 9.55 -2.52
N LYS A 125 -9.30 10.49 -3.22
CA LYS A 125 -7.94 10.93 -2.91
C LYS A 125 -7.82 11.59 -1.55
N GLU A 126 -8.73 12.49 -1.21
CA GLU A 126 -8.72 13.17 0.07
C GLU A 126 -8.93 12.22 1.24
N THR A 127 -9.89 11.30 1.12
CA THR A 127 -10.19 10.31 2.17
C THR A 127 -9.01 9.36 2.36
N LEU A 128 -8.44 8.83 1.27
CA LEU A 128 -7.29 7.94 1.37
C LEU A 128 -6.05 8.64 1.95
N ASN A 129 -5.75 9.86 1.50
CA ASN A 129 -4.63 10.63 2.06
C ASN A 129 -4.81 10.89 3.54
N LYS A 130 -6.05 11.17 3.98
CA LYS A 130 -6.34 11.39 5.40
C LYS A 130 -6.12 10.12 6.21
N LEU A 131 -6.64 8.98 5.75
CA LEU A 131 -6.40 7.67 6.38
C LEU A 131 -4.90 7.37 6.52
N ILE A 132 -4.15 7.49 5.42
CA ILE A 132 -2.70 7.25 5.40
C ILE A 132 -1.97 8.19 6.37
N THR A 133 -2.36 9.46 6.42
CA THR A 133 -1.74 10.44 7.32
C THR A 133 -2.00 10.07 8.78
N SER A 134 -3.23 9.72 9.14
CA SER A 134 -3.60 9.27 10.49
C SER A 134 -2.82 8.03 10.92
N ILE A 135 -2.70 7.02 10.06
CA ILE A 135 -1.94 5.80 10.38
C ILE A 135 -0.46 6.16 10.62
N ASN A 136 0.12 7.01 9.77
CA ASN A 136 1.50 7.44 9.93
C ASN A 136 1.71 8.29 11.20
N GLU A 137 0.73 9.10 11.62
CA GLU A 137 0.78 9.82 12.90
C GLU A 137 0.79 8.85 14.09
N ILE A 138 -0.02 7.80 14.06
CA ILE A 138 -0.02 6.74 15.09
C ILE A 138 1.32 6.00 15.11
N GLN A 139 1.81 5.59 13.93
CA GLN A 139 3.08 4.88 13.78
C GLN A 139 4.28 5.71 14.26
N ASN A 140 4.28 7.02 14.02
CA ASN A 140 5.36 7.91 14.44
C ASN A 140 5.23 8.43 15.88
N GLY A 141 4.10 8.18 16.56
CA GLY A 141 3.90 8.56 17.95
C GLY A 141 4.68 7.71 18.94
N ASP A 142 4.65 8.09 20.22
CA ASP A 142 5.33 7.40 21.33
C ASP A 142 4.48 6.31 22.01
N ALA A 143 3.26 6.10 21.49
CA ALA A 143 2.34 5.09 22.00
C ALA A 143 2.94 3.68 21.90
N LYS A 144 2.71 2.83 22.91
CA LYS A 144 3.14 1.41 22.87
C LYS A 144 2.13 0.51 22.16
N ASP A 145 0.88 0.95 22.10
CA ASP A 145 -0.31 0.32 21.53
C ASP A 145 -0.60 0.83 20.12
N LYS A 146 0.43 0.86 19.24
CA LYS A 146 0.30 1.46 17.89
C LYS A 146 -0.62 0.64 16.99
N ASP A 147 -0.45 -0.67 16.96
CA ASP A 147 -1.24 -1.55 16.09
C ASP A 147 -2.71 -1.58 16.54
N ASP A 148 -3.00 -1.69 17.84
CA ASP A 148 -4.36 -1.58 18.41
C ASP A 148 -5.06 -0.27 17.98
N LYS A 149 -4.34 0.86 18.00
CA LYS A 149 -4.89 2.16 17.56
C LYS A 149 -5.15 2.21 16.06
N ILE A 150 -4.31 1.55 15.26
CA ILE A 150 -4.51 1.47 13.82
C ILE A 150 -5.74 0.60 13.53
N GLU A 151 -5.89 -0.52 14.22
CA GLU A 151 -7.07 -1.38 14.16
C GLU A 151 -8.34 -0.60 14.55
N ASP A 152 -8.33 0.16 15.66
CA ASP A 152 -9.46 1.01 16.05
C ASP A 152 -9.84 2.03 14.95
N LEU A 153 -8.83 2.70 14.37
CA LEU A 153 -9.03 3.68 13.30
C LEU A 153 -9.63 3.01 12.05
N LEU A 154 -9.11 1.85 11.66
CA LEU A 154 -9.56 1.11 10.49
C LEU A 154 -10.97 0.56 10.67
N ASN A 155 -11.29 0.06 11.87
CA ASN A 155 -12.64 -0.36 12.24
C ASN A 155 -13.66 0.78 12.20
N ILE A 156 -13.29 1.97 12.66
CA ILE A 156 -14.15 3.16 12.54
C ILE A 156 -14.35 3.55 11.06
N ALA A 157 -13.28 3.49 10.26
CA ALA A 157 -13.36 3.80 8.83
C ALA A 157 -14.25 2.79 8.09
N SER A 158 -14.11 1.49 8.35
CA SER A 158 -14.85 0.42 7.66
C SER A 158 -16.36 0.47 7.90
N GLN A 159 -16.78 0.95 9.07
CA GLN A 159 -18.20 1.11 9.43
C GLN A 159 -18.90 2.27 8.71
N SER A 160 -18.14 3.15 8.06
CA SER A 160 -18.69 4.33 7.38
C SER A 160 -19.43 3.95 6.09
N LYS A 161 -20.60 4.55 5.86
CA LYS A 161 -21.45 4.25 4.69
C LYS A 161 -21.13 5.10 3.47
N SER A 162 -20.27 6.10 3.62
CA SER A 162 -19.85 7.02 2.57
C SER A 162 -18.46 7.58 2.83
N LEU A 163 -17.76 8.07 1.79
CA LEU A 163 -16.45 8.70 1.97
C LEU A 163 -16.47 9.98 2.83
N PRO A 164 -17.49 10.85 2.76
CA PRO A 164 -17.60 11.99 3.68
C PRO A 164 -17.75 11.57 5.14
N GLU A 165 -18.55 10.53 5.41
CA GLU A 165 -18.71 9.96 6.76
C GLU A 165 -17.38 9.38 7.26
N MET A 166 -16.68 8.62 6.41
CA MET A 166 -15.35 8.08 6.72
C MET A 166 -14.35 9.18 7.04
N LYS A 167 -14.31 10.25 6.24
CA LYS A 167 -13.43 11.40 6.47
C LYS A 167 -13.72 12.07 7.82
N ALA A 168 -15.00 12.26 8.16
CA ALA A 168 -15.40 12.84 9.44
C ALA A 168 -15.08 11.91 10.63
N ALA A 169 -15.25 10.60 10.47
CA ALA A 169 -14.94 9.62 11.49
C ALA A 169 -13.43 9.56 11.80
N ILE A 170 -12.59 9.58 10.76
CA ILE A 170 -11.13 9.70 10.91
C ILE A 170 -10.75 11.01 11.62
N ASP A 171 -11.38 12.14 11.27
CA ASP A 171 -11.14 13.42 11.95
C ASP A 171 -11.50 13.40 13.44
N GLN A 172 -12.59 12.73 13.78
CA GLN A 172 -13.01 12.57 15.17
C GLN A 172 -12.04 11.68 15.95
N TYR A 173 -11.56 10.60 15.33
CA TYR A 173 -10.55 9.72 15.91
C TYR A 173 -9.24 10.48 16.18
N ASN A 174 -8.70 11.22 15.19
CA ASN A 174 -7.45 11.98 15.36
C ASN A 174 -7.53 12.97 16.55
N LYS A 175 -8.69 13.60 16.74
CA LYS A 175 -8.92 14.49 17.89
C LYS A 175 -8.90 13.75 19.22
N SER A 176 -9.48 12.55 19.29
CA SER A 176 -9.53 11.78 20.55
C SER A 176 -8.16 11.30 20.99
N ILE A 177 -7.28 10.95 20.05
CA ILE A 177 -5.92 10.50 20.36
C ILE A 177 -4.93 11.65 20.61
N SER A 178 -5.23 12.86 20.13
CA SER A 178 -4.42 14.08 20.33
C SER A 178 -4.62 14.74 21.70
N ILE A 179 -5.61 14.31 22.50
CA ILE A 179 -5.95 14.87 23.82
C ILE A 179 -5.14 14.19 24.96
N LYS A 180 -4.07 13.45 24.66
CA LYS A 180 -3.25 12.76 25.67
C LYS A 180 -1.97 13.50 26.00
#